data_AF-A0A931V936-F1
#
_entry.id   AF-A0A931V936-F1
#
_cell.length_a   1.000
_cell.length_b   1.000
_cell.length_c   1.000
_cell.angle_alpha   90.00
_cell.angle_beta   90.00
_cell.angle_gamma   90.00
#
_symmetry.space_group_name_H-M   'P 1'
#
loop_
_entity.id
_entity.type
_entity.pdbx_description
1 polymer ?
#
loop_
_entity_poly.entity_id
_entity_poly.type
_entity_poly.pdbx_seq_one_letter_code
_entity_poly.pdbx_strand_id
1 'polypeptide(L)'
;MTGESYTLVGTGSVIMHSAIYWARLCEQVRKFAPLLTPRRSPHPAVLGMALEGLRRQQLPQYNQAAAKLLATYRDVMKQGTTNGPPAISG
;
A
#
# COMPACT_ATOMS: atom_id res chain seq x y z
N MET A 1 22.08 24.76 4.52
CA MET A 1 20.94 23.86 4.78
C MET A 1 21.39 22.45 4.42
N THR A 2 21.65 21.60 5.41
CA THR A 2 21.84 20.16 5.20
C THR A 2 20.52 19.59 4.72
N GLY A 3 20.45 19.17 3.45
CA GLY A 3 19.22 18.65 2.88
C GLY A 3 18.86 17.32 3.51
N GLU A 4 17.84 17.30 4.37
CA GLU A 4 17.30 16.04 4.90
C GLU A 4 16.50 15.31 3.82
N SER A 5 16.82 14.03 3.65
CA SER A 5 16.12 13.12 2.76
C SER A 5 15.02 12.40 3.52
N TYR A 6 13.77 12.67 3.15
CA TYR A 6 12.60 12.04 3.74
C TYR A 6 11.98 11.02 2.77
N THR A 7 11.51 9.89 3.30
CA THR A 7 10.67 8.97 2.54
C THR A 7 9.19 9.27 2.82
N LEU A 8 8.42 9.56 1.77
CA LEU A 8 6.96 9.67 1.87
C LEU A 8 6.33 8.37 1.41
N VAL A 9 5.67 7.68 2.33
CA VAL A 9 4.95 6.44 2.03
C VAL A 9 3.47 6.75 1.84
N GLY A 10 2.99 6.59 0.61
CA GLY A 10 1.59 6.70 0.27
C GLY A 10 0.84 5.38 0.47
N THR A 11 -0.27 5.43 1.21
CA THR A 11 -1.15 4.28 1.48
C THR A 11 -2.62 4.64 1.25
N GLY A 12 -3.47 3.63 1.05
CA GLY A 12 -4.91 3.82 0.86
C GLY A 12 -5.35 3.90 -0.60
N SER A 13 -6.65 3.69 -0.82
CA SER A 13 -7.24 3.49 -2.15
C SER A 13 -7.01 4.65 -3.11
N VAL A 14 -7.15 5.90 -2.65
CA VAL A 14 -6.96 7.08 -3.50
C VAL A 14 -5.53 7.18 -4.02
N ILE A 15 -4.55 6.98 -3.15
CA ILE A 15 -3.13 7.01 -3.52
C ILE A 15 -2.76 5.82 -4.41
N MET A 16 -3.35 4.64 -4.17
CA MET A 16 -3.09 3.43 -4.95
C MET A 16 -3.71 3.48 -6.36
N HIS A 17 -4.92 4.02 -6.50
CA HIS A 17 -5.70 3.94 -7.73
C HIS A 17 -5.74 5.23 -8.56
N SER A 18 -5.32 6.37 -8.00
CA SER A 18 -5.23 7.63 -8.74
C SER A 18 -3.79 8.09 -8.92
N ALA A 19 -3.21 7.75 -10.07
CA ALA A 19 -1.87 8.18 -10.43
C ALA A 19 -1.74 9.72 -10.47
N ILE A 20 -2.79 10.40 -10.96
CA ILE A 20 -2.85 11.86 -11.07
C ILE A 20 -2.85 12.50 -9.68
N TYR A 21 -3.68 12.01 -8.76
CA TYR A 21 -3.71 12.52 -7.39
C TYR A 21 -2.34 12.41 -6.72
N TRP A 22 -1.72 11.22 -6.79
CA TRP A 22 -0.42 11.01 -6.18
C TRP A 22 0.68 11.91 -6.76
N ALA A 23 0.71 12.08 -8.08
CA ALA A 23 1.69 12.94 -8.74
C ALA A 23 1.56 14.40 -8.25
N ARG A 24 0.34 14.93 -8.24
CA ARG A 24 0.06 16.30 -7.77
C ARG A 24 0.41 16.48 -6.29
N LEU A 25 0.09 15.50 -5.44
CA LEU A 25 0.47 15.54 -4.03
C LEU A 25 2.00 15.60 -3.87
N CYS A 26 2.74 14.74 -4.58
CA CYS A 26 4.21 14.73 -4.53
C CYS A 26 4.83 16.06 -4.99
N GLU A 27 4.27 16.69 -6.03
CA GLU A 27 4.71 18.02 -6.48
C GLU A 27 4.54 19.08 -5.39
N GLN A 28 3.40 19.10 -4.69
CA GLN A 28 3.19 20.07 -3.61
C GLN A 28 4.13 19.80 -2.44
N VAL A 29 4.34 18.55 -2.04
CA VAL A 29 5.21 18.21 -0.91
C VAL A 29 6.68 18.56 -1.20
N ARG A 30 7.15 18.39 -2.45
CA ARG A 30 8.53 18.74 -2.84
C ARG A 30 8.88 20.23 -2.67
N LYS A 31 7.88 21.11 -2.65
CA LYS A 31 8.09 22.54 -2.33
C LYS A 31 8.62 22.75 -0.91
N PHE A 32 8.30 21.86 0.01
CA PHE A 32 8.72 21.90 1.42
C PHE A 32 9.86 20.93 1.71
N ALA A 33 9.89 19.78 1.03
CA ALA A 33 10.92 18.75 1.16
C ALA A 33 11.49 18.39 -0.22
N PRO A 34 12.47 19.15 -0.75
CA PRO A 34 12.98 18.96 -2.11
C PRO A 34 13.61 17.59 -2.37
N LEU A 35 14.20 16.99 -1.33
CA LEU A 35 14.87 15.68 -1.41
C LEU A 35 13.94 14.50 -1.03
N LEU A 36 12.63 14.74 -1.01
CA LEU A 36 11.63 13.72 -0.73
C LEU A 36 11.66 12.60 -1.76
N THR A 37 11.75 11.36 -1.28
CA THR A 37 11.58 10.15 -2.08
C THR A 37 10.17 9.57 -1.87
N PRO A 38 9.24 9.74 -2.83
CA PRO A 38 7.90 9.18 -2.74
C PRO A 38 7.92 7.67 -3.03
N ARG A 39 7.21 6.88 -2.21
CA ARG A 39 6.95 5.46 -2.42
C ARG A 39 5.47 5.17 -2.23
N ARG A 40 4.90 4.31 -3.09
CA ARG A 40 3.54 3.79 -2.91
C ARG A 40 3.60 2.41 -2.31
N SER A 41 2.80 2.16 -1.28
CA SER A 41 2.52 0.79 -0.85
C SER A 41 1.53 0.15 -1.84
N PRO A 42 1.87 -0.99 -2.47
CA PRO A 42 0.91 -1.74 -3.28
C PRO A 42 -0.07 -2.54 -2.42
N HIS A 43 0.02 -2.45 -1.10
CA HIS A 43 -0.77 -3.21 -0.16
C HIS A 43 -1.70 -2.31 0.67
N PRO A 44 -2.93 -2.76 0.97
CA PRO A 44 -3.85 -2.04 1.83
C PRO A 44 -3.31 -1.99 3.26
N ALA A 45 -3.58 -0.89 3.97
CA ALA A 45 -3.05 -0.66 5.32
C ALA A 45 -3.49 -1.75 6.33
N VAL A 46 -4.65 -2.35 6.13
CA VAL A 46 -5.17 -3.46 6.96
C VAL A 46 -4.22 -4.65 7.03
N LEU A 47 -3.43 -4.89 5.98
CA LEU A 47 -2.45 -5.98 5.96
C LEU A 47 -1.36 -5.78 7.03
N GLY A 48 -0.88 -4.54 7.17
CA GLY A 48 0.09 -4.18 8.21
C GLY A 48 -0.49 -4.33 9.62
N MET A 49 -1.76 -3.93 9.81
CA MET A 49 -2.46 -4.07 11.09
C MET A 49 -2.62 -5.55 11.49
N ALA A 50 -2.96 -6.42 10.53
CA ALA A 50 -3.08 -7.85 10.77
C ALA A 50 -1.73 -8.48 11.14
N LEU A 51 -0.65 -8.13 10.42
CA LEU A 51 0.71 -8.60 10.75
C LEU A 51 1.15 -8.15 12.15
N GLU A 52 0.89 -6.89 12.50
CA GLU A 52 1.19 -6.36 13.84
C GLU A 52 0.38 -7.07 14.93
N GLY A 53 -0.91 -7.37 14.66
CA GLY A 53 -1.74 -8.19 15.55
C GLY A 53 -1.15 -9.58 15.79
N LEU A 54 -0.75 -10.27 14.73
CA LEU A 54 -0.08 -11.58 14.82
C LEU A 54 1.23 -11.50 15.61
N ARG A 55 2.02 -10.43 15.41
CA ARG A 55 3.29 -10.22 16.13
C ARG A 55 3.05 -10.04 17.63
N ARG A 56 2.05 -9.23 18.02
CA ARG A 56 1.72 -8.94 19.43
C ARG A 56 1.23 -10.16 20.19
N GLN A 57 0.55 -11.09 19.53
CA GLN A 57 0.10 -12.33 20.16
C GLN A 57 1.23 -13.32 20.46
N GLN A 58 2.50 -13.01 20.08
CA GLN A 58 3.67 -13.87 20.30
C GLN A 58 3.43 -15.32 19.88
N LEU A 59 2.67 -15.52 18.80
CA LEU A 59 2.33 -16.85 18.34
C LEU A 59 3.62 -17.61 18.00
N PRO A 60 3.81 -18.85 18.48
CA PRO A 60 4.98 -19.69 18.14
C PRO A 60 5.18 -19.86 16.63
N GLN A 61 4.11 -19.63 15.87
CA GLN A 61 4.04 -19.80 14.42
C GLN A 61 3.88 -18.47 13.67
N TYR A 62 4.31 -17.33 14.24
CA TYR A 62 4.19 -16.01 13.60
C TYR A 62 4.62 -16.02 12.12
N ASN A 63 5.80 -16.58 11.82
CA ASN A 63 6.32 -16.63 10.44
C ASN A 63 5.38 -17.39 9.50
N GLN A 64 4.79 -18.50 9.95
CA GLN A 64 3.86 -19.30 9.16
C GLN A 64 2.51 -18.57 8.99
N ALA A 65 2.01 -17.93 10.04
CA ALA A 65 0.76 -17.17 9.99
C ALA A 65 0.89 -15.93 9.09
N ALA A 66 2.00 -15.19 9.19
CA ALA A 66 2.32 -14.05 8.33
C ALA A 66 2.46 -14.49 6.87
N ALA A 67 3.18 -15.58 6.60
CA ALA A 67 3.32 -16.13 5.25
C ALA A 67 1.96 -16.53 4.67
N LYS A 68 1.11 -17.20 5.44
CA LYS A 68 -0.24 -17.58 5.03
C LYS A 68 -1.11 -16.35 4.72
N LEU A 69 -1.09 -15.33 5.59
CA LEU A 69 -1.82 -14.08 5.37
C LEU A 69 -1.40 -13.39 4.07
N LEU A 70 -0.08 -13.27 3.82
CA LEU A 70 0.46 -12.66 2.61
C LEU A 70 0.13 -13.46 1.35
N ALA A 71 0.15 -14.80 1.43
CA ALA A 71 -0.25 -15.68 0.34
C ALA A 71 -1.74 -15.52 0.01
N THR A 72 -2.61 -15.59 1.02
CA THR A 72 -4.06 -15.39 0.84
C THR A 72 -4.37 -14.04 0.22
N TYR A 73 -3.73 -12.96 0.69
CA TYR A 73 -3.92 -11.63 0.12
C TYR A 73 -3.54 -11.60 -1.37
N ARG A 74 -2.41 -12.21 -1.74
CA ARG A 74 -1.97 -12.28 -3.14
C ARG A 74 -3.00 -12.98 -4.02
N ASP A 75 -3.59 -14.07 -3.53
CA ASP A 75 -4.57 -14.85 -4.30
C ASP A 75 -5.88 -14.08 -4.48
N VAL A 76 -6.37 -13.41 -3.44
CA VAL A 76 -7.54 -12.52 -3.54
C VAL A 76 -7.32 -11.40 -4.56
N MET A 77 -6.14 -10.77 -4.54
CA MET A 77 -5.83 -9.70 -5.49
C MET A 77 -5.71 -10.19 -6.94
N LYS A 78 -5.24 -11.42 -7.17
CA LYS A 78 -5.23 -12.04 -8.51
C LYS A 78 -6.63 -12.36 -9.04
N GLN A 79 -7.56 -12.73 -8.15
CA GLN A 79 -8.96 -13.01 -8.53
C GLN A 79 -9.77 -11.73 -8.79
N GLY A 80 -9.38 -10.61 -8.17
CA GLY A 80 -10.00 -9.30 -8.42
C GLY A 80 -9.79 -8.75 -9.83
N THR A 81 -8.79 -9.23 -10.58
CA THR A 81 -8.52 -8.79 -11.96
C THR A 81 -9.31 -9.55 -13.04
N THR A 82 -10.01 -10.64 -12.69
CA THR A 82 -10.80 -11.44 -13.65
C THR A 82 -12.29 -11.07 -13.68
N ASN A 83 -12.77 -10.24 -12.75
CA ASN A 83 -14.14 -9.75 -12.72
C ASN A 83 -14.17 -8.27 -13.08
N GLY A 84 -14.00 -7.97 -14.38
CA GLY A 84 -14.36 -6.65 -14.91
C GLY A 84 -15.86 -6.39 -14.72
N PRO A 85 -16.29 -5.12 -14.61
CA PRO A 85 -17.71 -4.80 -14.53
C PRO A 85 -18.42 -5.39 -15.76
N PRO A 86 -19.66 -5.90 -15.62
CA PRO A 86 -20.44 -6.34 -16.77
C PRO A 86 -20.51 -5.19 -17.77
N ALA A 87 -20.26 -5.50 -19.04
CA ALA A 87 -20.42 -4.54 -20.13
C ALA A 87 -21.83 -3.95 -20.04
N ILE A 88 -21.92 -2.67 -19.71
CA ILE A 88 -23.18 -1.94 -19.78
C ILE A 88 -23.38 -1.66 -21.27
N SER A 89 -24.07 -2.56 -21.96
CA SER A 89 -24.59 -2.29 -23.30
C SER A 89 -25.83 -1.41 -23.15
N GLY A 90 -25.72 -0.16 -23.60
CA GLY A 90 -26.80 0.81 -23.74
C GLY A 90 -26.46 1.78 -24.86
#